data_AF-A0A2N1UDR7-F1
#
_entry.id   AF-A0A2N1UDR7-F1
#
_cell.length_a   1.000
_cell.length_b   1.000
_cell.length_c   1.000
_cell.angle_alpha   90.00
_cell.angle_beta   90.00
_cell.angle_gamma   90.00
#
_symmetry.space_group_name_H-M   'P 1'
#
loop_
_entity.id
_entity.type
_entity.pdbx_description
1 polymer ?
#
loop_
_entity_poly.entity_id
_entity_poly.type
_entity_poly.pdbx_seq_one_letter_code
_entity_poly.pdbx_strand_id
1 'polypeptide(L)'
;MIAFLNDELVHKLGWLDSQVLMDSIASGQFTPGPVLSTATFIGYQIAGIEGAAAATLGIFLPSFFFVLLLNPALPYLRRSPAVSRFLDAVNVVSVGLMAP
;
A
#
# COMPACT_ATOMS: atom_id res chain seq x y z
N MET A 1 -12.16 14.06 -2.69
CA MET A 1 -11.57 13.07 -3.63
C MET A 1 -12.63 12.39 -4.48
N ILE A 2 -13.67 11.79 -3.90
CA ILE A 2 -14.76 11.14 -4.66
C ILE A 2 -15.46 12.09 -5.66
N ALA A 3 -15.82 13.31 -5.24
CA ALA A 3 -16.44 14.29 -6.13
C ALA A 3 -15.56 14.71 -7.32
N PHE A 4 -14.24 14.72 -7.13
CA PHE A 4 -13.27 15.04 -8.18
C PHE A 4 -13.17 13.91 -9.21
N LEU A 5 -13.09 12.66 -8.76
CA LEU A 5 -13.10 11.50 -9.68
C LEU A 5 -14.42 11.39 -10.45
N ASN A 6 -15.55 11.74 -9.84
CA ASN A 6 -16.85 11.73 -10.52
C ASN A 6 -16.90 12.77 -11.63
N ASP A 7 -16.43 14.00 -11.37
CA ASP A 7 -16.37 15.04 -12.39
C ASP A 7 -15.43 14.67 -13.55
N GLU A 8 -14.24 14.14 -13.25
CA GLU A 8 -13.28 13.79 -14.30
C GLU A 8 -13.71 12.54 -15.08
N LEU A 9 -14.04 11.44 -14.41
CA LEU A 9 -14.24 10.13 -15.03
C LEU A 9 -15.66 9.92 -15.57
N VAL A 10 -16.67 10.56 -14.99
CA VAL A 10 -18.07 10.43 -15.42
C VAL A 10 -18.46 11.61 -16.31
N HIS A 11 -18.22 12.85 -15.86
CA HIS A 11 -18.73 14.02 -16.58
C HIS A 11 -17.83 14.51 -17.71
N LYS A 12 -16.52 14.57 -17.51
CA LYS A 12 -15.59 15.04 -18.56
C LYS A 12 -15.18 13.95 -19.54
N LEU A 13 -14.77 12.79 -19.03
CA LEU A 13 -14.21 11.70 -19.83
C LEU A 13 -15.27 10.69 -20.29
N GLY A 14 -16.37 10.54 -19.54
CA GLY A 14 -17.46 9.62 -19.88
C GLY A 14 -17.06 8.14 -19.84
N TRP A 15 -16.03 7.80 -19.08
CA TRP A 15 -15.45 6.45 -19.04
C TRP A 15 -16.19 5.51 -18.09
N LEU A 16 -16.86 6.05 -17.09
CA LEU A 16 -17.57 5.30 -16.06
C LEU A 16 -18.90 5.97 -15.76
N ASP A 17 -19.89 5.17 -15.35
CA ASP A 17 -21.11 5.69 -14.75
C ASP A 17 -20.89 5.96 -13.25
N SER A 18 -21.61 6.93 -12.68
CA SER A 18 -21.48 7.32 -11.27
C SER A 18 -21.72 6.13 -10.33
N GLN A 19 -22.66 5.25 -10.67
CA GLN A 19 -22.95 4.04 -9.91
C GLN A 19 -21.76 3.07 -9.89
N VAL A 20 -21.14 2.85 -11.05
CA VAL A 20 -19.99 1.94 -11.22
C VAL A 20 -18.75 2.48 -10.51
N LEU A 21 -18.54 3.81 -10.53
CA LEU A 21 -17.47 4.45 -9.79
C LEU A 21 -17.63 4.24 -8.27
N MET A 22 -18.86 4.35 -7.74
CA MET A 22 -19.12 4.16 -6.31
C MET A 22 -18.92 2.70 -5.87
N ASP A 23 -19.37 1.73 -6.67
CA ASP A 23 -19.17 0.31 -6.39
C ASP A 23 -17.69 -0.09 -6.44
N SER A 24 -16.93 0.52 -7.35
CA SER A 24 -15.47 0.33 -7.46
C SER A 24 -14.72 0.88 -6.24
N ILE A 25 -15.14 2.03 -5.71
CA ILE A 25 -14.56 2.58 -4.48
C ILE A 25 -14.96 1.73 -3.27
N ALA A 26 -16.23 1.32 -3.18
CA ALA A 26 -16.71 0.48 -2.09
C ALA A 26 -16.00 -0.88 -2.03
N SER A 27 -15.77 -1.52 -3.18
CA SER A 27 -14.99 -2.76 -3.28
C SER A 27 -13.51 -2.57 -2.92
N GLY A 28 -12.91 -1.44 -3.31
CA GLY A 28 -11.55 -1.07 -2.91
C GLY A 28 -11.38 -0.85 -1.41
N GLN A 29 -12.43 -0.43 -0.71
CA GLN A 29 -12.39 -0.25 0.75
C GLN A 29 -12.60 -1.56 1.53
N PHE A 30 -13.04 -2.64 0.86
CA PHE A 30 -13.35 -3.93 1.50
C PHE A 30 -12.16 -4.87 1.65
N THR A 31 -11.04 -4.61 0.97
CA THR A 31 -9.83 -5.43 1.08
C THR A 31 -8.67 -4.57 1.55
N PRO A 32 -8.00 -4.86 2.68
CA PRO A 32 -6.71 -4.25 2.96
C PRO A 32 -5.74 -4.75 1.87
N GLY A 33 -5.48 -3.92 0.87
CA GLY A 33 -4.55 -4.19 -0.24
C GLY A 33 -5.09 -4.17 -1.67
N PRO A 34 -5.89 -3.17 -2.13
CA PRO A 34 -6.35 -3.11 -3.52
C PRO A 34 -5.20 -2.86 -4.49
N VAL A 35 -4.26 -2.00 -4.14
CA VAL A 35 -3.23 -1.52 -5.08
C VAL A 35 -2.33 -2.65 -5.61
N LEU A 36 -1.96 -3.59 -4.74
CA LEU A 36 -1.06 -4.70 -5.07
C LEU A 36 -1.72 -5.73 -5.99
N SER A 37 -2.95 -6.16 -5.66
CA SER A 37 -3.71 -7.12 -6.46
C SER A 37 -4.13 -6.51 -7.80
N THR A 38 -4.56 -5.24 -7.82
CA THR A 38 -4.92 -4.53 -9.06
C THR A 38 -3.72 -4.39 -10.00
N ALA A 39 -2.54 -4.01 -9.51
CA ALA A 39 -1.36 -3.86 -10.36
C ALA A 39 -0.87 -5.22 -10.93
N THR A 40 -0.94 -6.29 -10.14
CA THR A 40 -0.61 -7.65 -10.62
C THR A 40 -1.59 -8.10 -11.71
N PHE A 41 -2.89 -7.81 -11.54
CA PHE A 41 -3.91 -8.13 -12.52
C PHE A 41 -3.79 -7.29 -13.80
N ILE A 42 -3.43 -6.01 -13.69
CA ILE A 42 -3.11 -5.15 -14.84
C ILE A 42 -1.90 -5.72 -15.61
N GLY A 43 -0.84 -6.11 -14.90
CA GLY A 43 0.31 -6.79 -15.51
C GLY A 43 -0.09 -8.07 -16.25
N TYR A 44 -1.00 -8.84 -15.65
CA TYR A 44 -1.57 -10.03 -16.29
C TYR A 44 -2.31 -9.71 -17.59
N GLN A 45 -3.09 -8.64 -17.62
CA GLN A 45 -3.79 -8.25 -18.86
C GLN A 45 -2.86 -7.73 -19.96
N ILE A 46 -1.69 -7.18 -19.62
CA ILE A 46 -0.75 -6.64 -20.60
C ILE A 46 0.09 -7.76 -21.25
N ALA A 47 0.63 -8.69 -20.45
CA ALA A 47 1.57 -9.71 -20.93
C ALA A 47 1.38 -11.09 -20.30
N GLY A 48 0.18 -11.41 -19.82
CA GLY A 48 -0.13 -12.69 -19.18
C GLY A 48 0.70 -12.91 -17.92
N ILE A 49 1.12 -14.15 -17.68
CA ILE A 49 1.83 -14.55 -16.46
C ILE A 49 3.15 -13.77 -16.29
N GLU A 50 3.86 -13.50 -17.37
CA GLU A 50 5.13 -12.75 -17.33
C GLU A 50 4.90 -11.30 -16.90
N GLY A 51 3.85 -10.65 -17.41
CA GLY A 51 3.47 -9.29 -17.01
C GLY A 51 2.99 -9.22 -15.57
N ALA A 52 2.26 -10.23 -15.11
CA ALA A 52 1.86 -10.34 -13.70
C ALA A 52 3.09 -10.45 -12.79
N ALA A 53 4.04 -11.34 -13.12
CA ALA A 53 5.27 -11.52 -12.36
C ALA A 53 6.13 -10.24 -12.33
N ALA A 54 6.28 -9.55 -13.46
CA ALA A 54 7.02 -8.29 -13.54
C ALA A 54 6.37 -7.18 -12.70
N ALA A 55 5.04 -7.06 -12.74
CA ALA A 55 4.30 -6.08 -11.94
C ALA A 55 4.42 -6.36 -10.44
N THR A 56 4.26 -7.61 -10.03
CA THR A 56 4.44 -8.02 -8.63
C THR A 56 5.87 -7.74 -8.17
N LEU A 57 6.88 -8.17 -8.94
CA LEU A 57 8.28 -7.94 -8.59
C LEU A 57 8.59 -6.43 -8.52
N GLY A 58 8.10 -5.62 -9.45
CA GLY A 58 8.31 -4.17 -9.46
C GLY A 58 7.75 -3.46 -8.21
N ILE A 59 6.66 -3.97 -7.64
CA ILE A 59 6.08 -3.43 -6.40
C ILE A 59 6.85 -3.89 -5.16
N PHE A 60 7.28 -5.16 -5.11
CA PHE A 60 7.90 -5.72 -3.91
C PHE A 60 9.41 -5.47 -3.82
N LEU A 61 10.15 -5.50 -4.93
CA LEU A 61 11.61 -5.35 -4.94
C LEU A 61 12.08 -4.08 -4.21
N PRO A 62 11.52 -2.88 -4.46
CA PRO A 62 11.99 -1.66 -3.81
C PRO A 62 11.91 -1.76 -2.28
N SER A 63 10.81 -2.29 -1.75
CA SER A 63 10.63 -2.49 -0.31
C SER A 63 11.64 -3.47 0.27
N PHE A 64 11.92 -4.57 -0.42
CA PHE A 64 12.98 -5.51 -0.02
C PHE A 64 14.35 -4.84 0.00
N PHE A 65 14.69 -4.05 -1.02
CA PHE A 65 15.93 -3.29 -1.08
C PHE A 65 16.04 -2.28 0.06
N PHE A 66 14.97 -1.54 0.35
CA PHE A 66 14.94 -0.60 1.48
C PHE A 66 15.22 -1.31 2.80
N VAL A 67 14.56 -2.44 3.06
CA VAL A 67 14.79 -3.22 4.29
C VAL A 67 16.23 -3.73 4.36
N LEU A 68 16.76 -4.28 3.26
CA LEU A 68 18.16 -4.75 3.18
C LEU A 68 19.16 -3.63 3.45
N LEU A 69 18.91 -2.43 2.92
CA LEU A 69 19.76 -1.26 3.09
C LEU A 69 19.66 -0.66 4.50
N LEU A 70 18.47 -0.69 5.11
CA LEU A 70 18.22 -0.19 6.47
C LEU A 70 18.68 -1.17 7.56
N ASN A 71 18.73 -2.46 7.27
CA ASN A 71 19.16 -3.51 8.21
C ASN A 71 20.55 -3.25 8.84
N PRO A 72 21.61 -2.89 8.09
CA PRO A 72 22.89 -2.54 8.70
C PRO A 72 22.87 -1.20 9.47
N ALA A 73 21.94 -0.28 9.17
CA ALA A 73 21.80 1.00 9.88
C ALA A 73 21.02 0.87 11.21
N LEU A 74 20.10 -0.10 11.29
CA LEU A 74 19.31 -0.41 12.48
C LEU A 74 20.11 -0.62 13.78
N PRO A 75 21.23 -1.38 13.82
CA PRO A 75 22.02 -1.53 15.04
C PRO A 75 22.71 -0.23 15.49
N TYR A 76 23.08 0.67 14.56
CA TYR A 76 23.60 1.99 14.91
C TYR A 76 22.51 2.89 15.49
N LEU A 77 21.30 2.83 14.91
CA LEU A 77 20.15 3.58 15.40
C LEU A 77 19.69 3.09 16.78
N ARG A 78 19.71 1.77 17.03
CA ARG A 78 19.39 1.16 18.33
C ARG A 78 20.43 1.43 19.43
N ARG A 79 21.69 1.69 19.08
CA ARG A 79 22.71 2.12 20.05
C ARG A 79 22.46 3.54 20.57
N SER A 80 21.61 4.33 19.93
CA SER A 80 21.19 5.63 20.47
C SER A 80 20.20 5.43 21.63
N PRO A 81 20.54 5.87 22.86
CA PRO A 81 19.67 5.72 24.01
C PRO A 81 18.40 6.58 23.92
N ALA A 82 18.32 7.53 22.99
CA ALA A 82 17.07 8.25 22.68
C ALA A 82 16.11 7.40 21.85
N VAL A 83 16.62 6.70 20.83
CA VAL A 83 15.81 5.85 19.93
C VAL A 83 15.32 4.61 20.65
N SER A 84 16.16 3.96 21.48
CA SER A 84 15.73 2.79 22.26
C SER A 84 14.55 3.14 23.19
N ARG A 85 14.63 4.25 23.93
CA ARG A 85 13.57 4.68 24.85
C ARG A 85 12.28 5.03 24.11
N PHE A 86 12.38 5.64 22.93
CA PHE A 86 11.21 5.93 22.09
C PHE A 86 10.54 4.64 21.62
N LEU A 87 11.31 3.67 21.11
CA LEU A 87 10.78 2.39 20.66
C LEU A 87 10.14 1.60 21.81
N ASP A 88 10.74 1.60 22.99
CA ASP A 88 10.18 0.95 24.18
C ASP A 88 8.84 1.59 24.58
N ALA A 89 8.75 2.93 24.55
CA ALA A 89 7.50 3.64 24.81
C ALA A 89 6.40 3.31 23.79
N VAL A 90 6.73 3.27 22.50
CA VAL A 90 5.79 2.88 21.44
C VAL A 90 5.28 1.46 21.68
N ASN A 91 6.18 0.53 22.04
CA ASN A 91 5.82 -0.86 22.28
C ASN A 91 4.88 -1.02 23.50
N VAL A 92 5.15 -0.29 24.59
CA VAL A 92 4.29 -0.26 25.78
C VAL A 92 2.91 0.32 25.44
N VAL A 93 2.85 1.41 24.65
CA VAL A 93 1.57 2.01 24.22
C VAL A 93 0.78 1.05 23.33
N SER A 94 1.43 0.36 22.39
CA SER A 94 0.77 -0.64 21.54
C SER A 94 0.20 -1.80 22.36
N VAL A 95 0.94 -2.32 23.34
CA VAL A 95 0.44 -3.37 24.24
C VAL A 95 -0.71 -2.86 25.11
N GLY A 96 -0.63 -1.62 25.60
CA GLY A 96 -1.71 -0.99 26.36
C GLY A 96 -2.99 -0.78 25.54
N LEU A 97 -2.88 -0.46 24.25
CA LEU A 97 -4.02 -0.36 23.33
C LEU A 97 -4.60 -1.72 22.92
N MET A 98 -3.80 -2.78 22.98
CA MET A 98 -4.24 -4.16 22.72
C MET A 98 -4.84 -4.84 23.95
N ALA A 99 -4.57 -4.33 25.14
CA ALA A 99 -5.24 -4.74 26.35
C ALA A 99 -6.68 -4.17 26.34
N PRO A 100 -7.72 -5.03 26.51
CA PRO A 100 -9.13 -4.64 26.38
C PRO A 100 -9.60 -3.64 27.44
#